data_AF-A0A2M7GMQ2-F1
#
_entry.id   AF-A0A2M7GMQ2-F1
#
_cell.length_a   1.000
_cell.length_b   1.000
_cell.length_c   1.000
_cell.angle_alpha   90.00
_cell.angle_beta   90.00
_cell.angle_gamma   90.00
#
_symmetry.space_group_name_H-M   'P 1'
#
loop_
_entity.id
_entity.type
_entity.pdbx_description
1 polymer ?
#
loop_
_entity_poly.entity_id
_entity_poly.type
_entity_poly.pdbx_seq_one_letter_code
_entity_poly.pdbx_strand_id
1 'polypeptide(L)'
;MLRFIAAFLLTATVWSGPALADDWRSGRFVFSEWSGPPINVYFIEPPANILADAPVVIVLHGVNRNADDYAANWRDLARTHGLRIYAPEFSVRAFPGAALYNLGGIGTDGPFAYSAIEPLFSAITARGGVADGYYLFSHSAGAQFVHRALLFEELPRLNTAISANAGWYTLPDLQTPWPYGLQGTPADQDSLRRWVGQPLVLLLGDQDTDPDHPNLRRTPEAAFQGPHRYARGVFFMRAARDSAQALDVRFAWTAYTVPGVAHDNAGMAQAAAHLIVLDNAQRSGQSE
;
A
#
# COMPACT_ATOMS: atom_id res chain seq x y z
N MET A 1 18.54 12.51 -20.01
CA MET A 1 17.46 13.48 -19.74
C MET A 1 16.28 12.73 -19.12
N LEU A 2 16.07 12.87 -17.82
CA LEU A 2 15.18 12.05 -17.00
C LEU A 2 13.81 12.76 -16.87
N ARG A 3 12.77 12.27 -17.57
CA ARG A 3 11.37 12.71 -17.38
C ARG A 3 10.55 11.50 -16.95
N PHE A 4 10.71 11.02 -15.71
CA PHE A 4 10.09 9.74 -15.32
C PHE A 4 9.44 9.71 -13.95
N ILE A 5 9.37 10.83 -13.25
CA ILE A 5 8.54 10.98 -12.07
C ILE A 5 7.68 12.21 -12.31
N ALA A 6 6.38 12.03 -12.34
CA ALA A 6 5.48 13.16 -12.36
C ALA A 6 5.54 13.81 -10.98
N ALA A 7 5.84 15.11 -10.95
CA ALA A 7 5.62 15.90 -9.76
C ALA A 7 4.11 15.96 -9.53
N PHE A 8 3.66 15.48 -8.37
CA PHE A 8 2.26 15.57 -8.01
C PHE A 8 2.00 17.00 -7.53
N LEU A 9 1.44 17.83 -8.41
CA LEU A 9 0.96 19.15 -8.03
C LEU A 9 -0.40 18.97 -7.36
N LEU A 10 -0.42 19.04 -6.02
CA LEU A 10 -1.64 19.20 -5.25
C LEU A 10 -2.21 20.59 -5.57
N THR A 11 -3.01 20.71 -6.63
CA THR A 11 -3.91 21.85 -6.72
C THR A 11 -4.99 21.61 -5.68
N ALA A 12 -4.95 22.38 -4.59
CA ALA A 12 -6.00 22.40 -3.59
C ALA A 12 -7.29 22.97 -4.21
N THR A 13 -8.01 22.17 -4.99
CA THR A 13 -9.42 22.42 -5.25
C THR A 13 -10.15 22.07 -3.98
N VAL A 14 -10.40 23.09 -3.16
CA VAL A 14 -11.32 23.02 -2.03
C VAL A 14 -12.70 22.78 -2.62
N TRP A 15 -13.11 21.52 -2.68
CA TRP A 15 -14.50 21.19 -2.96
C TRP A 15 -15.26 21.36 -1.65
N SER A 16 -15.89 22.52 -1.48
CA SER A 16 -16.82 22.78 -0.39
C SER A 16 -18.14 22.05 -0.67
N GLY A 17 -18.12 20.72 -0.52
CA GLY A 17 -19.33 19.94 -0.31
C GLY A 17 -19.95 20.30 1.05
N PRO A 18 -21.26 20.07 1.26
CA PRO A 18 -21.89 20.30 2.55
C PRO A 18 -21.14 19.52 3.63
N ALA A 19 -20.93 20.15 4.79
CA ALA A 19 -20.31 19.50 5.93
C ALA A 19 -21.16 18.28 6.35
N LEU A 20 -20.67 17.07 6.10
CA LEU A 20 -21.30 15.84 6.56
C LEU A 20 -20.98 15.64 8.06
N ALA A 21 -21.81 16.21 8.93
CA ALA A 21 -21.99 15.81 10.32
C ALA A 21 -23.38 15.13 10.41
N ASP A 22 -23.63 13.97 11.05
CA ASP A 22 -23.02 13.38 12.25
C ASP A 22 -22.99 11.82 12.32
N ASP A 23 -23.30 11.07 11.25
CA ASP A 23 -23.43 9.58 11.34
C ASP A 23 -22.21 8.78 10.83
N TRP A 24 -21.03 9.40 10.72
CA TRP A 24 -19.80 8.68 10.39
C TRP A 24 -19.45 7.71 11.53
N ARG A 25 -19.34 6.43 11.20
CA ARG A 25 -19.03 5.39 12.18
C ARG A 25 -17.54 5.16 12.21
N SER A 26 -16.98 5.11 13.40
CA SER A 26 -15.61 4.65 13.61
C SER A 26 -15.60 3.61 14.72
N GLY A 27 -14.72 2.63 14.62
CA GLY A 27 -14.63 1.58 15.63
C GLY A 27 -13.61 0.53 15.29
N ARG A 28 -13.77 -0.63 15.92
CA ARG A 28 -12.92 -1.80 15.70
C ARG A 28 -13.80 -3.05 15.65
N PHE A 29 -13.42 -3.98 14.79
CA PHE A 29 -13.92 -5.37 14.85
C PHE A 29 -12.74 -6.34 14.85
N VAL A 30 -13.01 -7.60 15.17
CA VAL A 30 -12.03 -8.67 15.05
C VAL A 30 -12.35 -9.44 13.78
N PHE A 31 -11.35 -9.60 12.92
CA PHE A 31 -11.38 -10.39 11.70
C PHE A 31 -10.70 -11.74 11.97
N SER A 32 -11.43 -12.83 11.75
CA SER A 32 -10.95 -14.20 12.02
C SER A 32 -11.16 -15.15 10.84
N GLU A 33 -11.78 -14.68 9.76
CA GLU A 33 -12.20 -15.49 8.63
C GLU A 33 -11.05 -15.68 7.61
N TRP A 34 -9.92 -16.18 8.09
CA TRP A 34 -8.74 -16.55 7.30
C TRP A 34 -7.89 -17.59 8.04
N SER A 35 -6.79 -18.05 7.45
CA SER A 35 -5.99 -19.15 8.00
C SER A 35 -5.04 -18.75 9.14
N GLY A 36 -4.86 -17.45 9.40
CA GLY A 36 -3.92 -16.94 10.41
C GLY A 36 -4.58 -16.46 11.70
N PRO A 37 -3.80 -15.81 12.59
CA PRO A 37 -4.31 -15.34 13.87
C PRO A 37 -5.37 -14.24 13.68
N PRO A 38 -6.31 -14.07 14.64
CA PRO A 38 -7.28 -12.98 14.58
C PRO A 38 -6.61 -11.60 14.47
N ILE A 39 -7.17 -10.73 13.64
CA ILE A 39 -6.67 -9.38 13.38
C ILE A 39 -7.70 -8.37 13.87
N ASN A 40 -7.26 -7.40 14.66
CA ASN A 40 -8.07 -6.22 14.95
C ASN A 40 -8.12 -5.31 13.72
N VAL A 41 -9.30 -4.88 13.31
CA VAL A 41 -9.47 -3.98 12.16
C VAL A 41 -10.15 -2.72 12.64
N TYR A 42 -9.41 -1.60 12.59
CA TYR A 42 -9.95 -0.28 12.85
C TYR A 42 -10.64 0.22 11.60
N PHE A 43 -11.84 0.79 11.72
CA PHE A 43 -12.60 1.23 10.57
C PHE A 43 -13.14 2.64 10.71
N ILE A 44 -13.33 3.29 9.56
CA ILE A 44 -14.09 4.53 9.39
C ILE A 44 -15.04 4.31 8.21
N GLU A 45 -16.33 4.33 8.48
CA GLU A 45 -17.40 4.05 7.52
C GLU A 45 -18.32 5.28 7.40
N PRO A 46 -18.77 5.64 6.19
CA PRO A 46 -19.79 6.66 6.02
C PRO A 46 -21.16 6.13 6.51
N PRO A 47 -22.19 7.00 6.58
CA PRO A 47 -23.55 6.59 6.90
C PRO A 47 -24.09 5.49 5.97
N ALA A 48 -24.99 4.66 6.48
CA ALA A 48 -25.44 3.43 5.82
C ALA A 48 -26.06 3.66 4.42
N ASN A 49 -26.68 4.83 4.20
CA ASN A 49 -27.32 5.18 2.93
C ASN A 49 -26.34 5.49 1.79
N ILE A 50 -25.04 5.69 2.08
CA ILE A 50 -23.99 5.90 1.06
C ILE A 50 -22.84 4.88 1.18
N LEU A 51 -22.98 3.89 2.07
CA LEU A 51 -21.94 2.88 2.34
C LEU A 51 -21.67 1.97 1.13
N ALA A 52 -22.69 1.70 0.32
CA ALA A 52 -22.63 0.73 -0.76
C ALA A 52 -21.69 1.14 -1.89
N ASP A 53 -21.68 2.44 -2.22
CA ASP A 53 -20.96 3.00 -3.36
C ASP A 53 -19.60 3.61 -2.96
N ALA A 54 -19.32 3.69 -1.66
CA ALA A 54 -18.12 4.30 -1.13
C ALA A 54 -16.89 3.41 -1.38
N PRO A 55 -15.80 3.93 -1.99
CA PRO A 55 -14.59 3.15 -2.27
C PRO A 55 -13.95 2.60 -1.00
N VAL A 56 -13.52 1.34 -1.03
CA VAL A 56 -12.85 0.67 0.09
C VAL A 56 -11.34 0.89 0.03
N VAL A 57 -10.76 1.39 1.11
CA VAL A 57 -9.31 1.56 1.27
C VAL A 57 -8.84 0.75 2.46
N ILE A 58 -8.00 -0.25 2.19
CA ILE A 58 -7.28 -1.01 3.21
C ILE A 58 -5.95 -0.28 3.49
N VAL A 59 -5.71 0.09 4.74
CA VAL A 59 -4.57 0.90 5.17
C VAL A 59 -3.64 0.10 6.07
N LEU A 60 -2.43 -0.19 5.61
CA LEU A 60 -1.44 -0.96 6.38
C LEU A 60 -0.45 -0.06 7.11
N HIS A 61 -0.27 -0.31 8.41
CA HIS A 61 0.57 0.49 9.29
C HIS A 61 2.08 0.33 9.04
N GLY A 62 2.87 1.18 9.71
CA GLY A 62 4.32 1.12 9.67
C GLY A 62 4.91 0.10 10.64
N VAL A 63 6.19 0.29 10.98
CA VAL A 63 6.94 -0.57 11.89
C VAL A 63 6.35 -0.62 13.31
N ASN A 64 5.69 0.47 13.74
CA ASN A 64 5.16 0.66 15.09
C ASN A 64 3.87 -0.10 15.38
N ARG A 65 3.23 -0.71 14.37
CA ARG A 65 1.97 -1.45 14.52
C ARG A 65 0.78 -0.63 15.04
N ASN A 66 0.84 0.69 14.89
CA ASN A 66 -0.19 1.64 15.29
C ASN A 66 -1.29 1.79 14.23
N ALA A 67 -2.07 0.71 14.03
CA ALA A 67 -3.14 0.67 13.04
C ALA A 67 -4.23 1.73 13.27
N ASP A 68 -4.49 2.05 14.53
CA ASP A 68 -5.42 3.09 14.98
C ASP A 68 -4.98 4.49 14.54
N ASP A 69 -3.71 4.83 14.73
CA ASP A 69 -3.13 6.09 14.24
C ASP A 69 -3.22 6.18 12.72
N TYR A 70 -2.94 5.07 12.03
CA TYR A 70 -3.07 5.00 10.58
C TYR A 70 -4.52 5.20 10.14
N ALA A 71 -5.51 4.60 10.79
CA ALA A 71 -6.92 4.90 10.51
C ALA A 71 -7.25 6.37 10.82
N ALA A 72 -6.77 6.92 11.93
CA ALA A 72 -7.04 8.30 12.34
C ALA A 72 -6.54 9.32 11.32
N ASN A 73 -5.37 9.11 10.71
CA ASN A 73 -4.84 9.97 9.65
C ASN A 73 -5.72 10.02 8.39
N TRP A 74 -6.58 9.01 8.20
CA TRP A 74 -7.53 8.96 7.08
C TRP A 74 -8.92 9.48 7.43
N ARG A 75 -9.20 9.88 8.69
CA ARG A 75 -10.55 10.28 9.13
C ARG A 75 -11.13 11.44 8.31
N ASP A 76 -10.39 12.53 8.19
CA ASP A 76 -10.88 13.71 7.49
C ASP A 76 -10.84 13.50 5.97
N LEU A 77 -9.88 12.73 5.47
CA LEU A 77 -9.81 12.31 4.06
C LEU A 77 -11.02 11.46 3.68
N ALA A 78 -11.39 10.50 4.52
CA ALA A 78 -12.56 9.66 4.34
C ALA A 78 -13.84 10.50 4.27
N ARG A 79 -14.00 11.43 5.21
CA ARG A 79 -15.14 12.37 5.24
C ARG A 79 -15.22 13.25 4.00
N THR A 80 -14.08 13.78 3.57
CA THR A 80 -13.99 14.69 2.42
C THR A 80 -14.26 13.98 1.10
N HIS A 81 -13.80 12.73 0.98
CA HIS A 81 -13.80 12.00 -0.28
C HIS A 81 -14.78 10.82 -0.35
N GLY A 82 -15.57 10.60 0.71
CA GLY A 82 -16.55 9.52 0.77
C GLY A 82 -15.91 8.13 0.76
N LEU A 83 -14.77 7.95 1.44
CA LEU A 83 -14.03 6.67 1.47
C LEU A 83 -14.41 5.82 2.69
N ARG A 84 -14.35 4.50 2.54
CA ARG A 84 -14.38 3.54 3.64
C ARG A 84 -12.95 3.14 3.98
N ILE A 85 -12.54 3.30 5.23
CA ILE A 85 -11.18 2.99 5.67
C ILE A 85 -11.19 1.76 6.56
N TYR A 86 -10.26 0.84 6.31
CA TYR A 86 -10.04 -0.34 7.14
C TYR A 86 -8.54 -0.53 7.38
N ALA A 87 -8.11 -0.39 8.64
CA ALA A 87 -6.73 -0.55 9.05
C ALA A 87 -6.54 -1.82 9.89
N PRO A 88 -6.11 -2.95 9.30
CA PRO A 88 -5.80 -4.16 10.04
C PRO A 88 -4.51 -3.99 10.87
N GLU A 89 -4.59 -4.41 12.14
CA GLU A 89 -3.50 -4.40 13.10
C GLU A 89 -2.76 -5.74 13.09
N PHE A 90 -1.67 -5.80 12.34
CA PHE A 90 -0.71 -6.91 12.42
C PHE A 90 0.15 -6.72 13.68
N SER A 91 -0.45 -7.01 14.84
CA SER A 91 0.13 -6.78 16.16
C SER A 91 1.49 -7.47 16.35
N VAL A 92 2.34 -6.90 17.22
CA VAL A 92 3.65 -7.50 17.55
C VAL A 92 3.51 -8.92 18.12
N ARG A 93 2.42 -9.18 18.86
CA ARG A 93 2.18 -10.48 19.50
C ARG A 93 1.85 -11.56 18.47
N ALA A 94 0.98 -11.27 17.52
CA ALA A 94 0.55 -12.24 16.50
C ALA A 94 1.52 -12.32 15.32
N PHE A 95 2.20 -11.21 15.00
CA PHE A 95 3.12 -11.07 13.87
C PHE A 95 4.47 -10.51 14.34
N PRO A 96 5.27 -11.29 15.10
CA PRO A 96 6.51 -10.80 15.68
C PRO A 96 7.54 -10.42 14.61
N GLY A 97 8.09 -9.21 14.77
CA GLY A 97 9.17 -8.69 13.94
C GLY A 97 8.77 -8.41 12.49
N ALA A 98 9.75 -7.99 11.68
CA ALA A 98 9.53 -7.75 10.26
C ALA A 98 9.25 -9.05 9.49
N ALA A 99 9.82 -10.17 9.96
CA ALA A 99 9.73 -11.49 9.34
C ALA A 99 8.27 -11.91 9.08
N LEU A 100 7.40 -11.77 10.09
CA LEU A 100 5.99 -12.17 10.00
C LEU A 100 5.04 -11.01 9.66
N TYR A 101 5.53 -9.80 9.46
CA TYR A 101 4.70 -8.68 9.01
C TYR A 101 5.05 -8.27 7.57
N ASN A 102 5.97 -7.32 7.41
CA ASN A 102 6.30 -6.73 6.12
C ASN A 102 7.23 -7.58 5.24
N LEU A 103 7.70 -8.73 5.74
CA LEU A 103 8.31 -9.81 4.95
C LEU A 103 7.35 -10.99 4.74
N GLY A 104 6.13 -10.92 5.29
CA GLY A 104 5.03 -11.83 4.98
C GLY A 104 5.16 -13.24 5.55
N GLY A 105 6.25 -13.60 6.20
CA GLY A 105 6.53 -14.98 6.58
C GLY A 105 7.02 -15.86 5.43
N ILE A 106 7.49 -15.27 4.33
CA ILE A 106 8.07 -16.05 3.22
C ILE A 106 9.23 -16.91 3.73
N GLY A 107 9.17 -18.21 3.45
CA GLY A 107 10.12 -19.21 3.94
C GLY A 107 9.71 -19.90 5.25
N THR A 108 8.52 -19.63 5.78
CA THR A 108 7.91 -20.41 6.88
C THR A 108 6.77 -21.29 6.38
N ASP A 109 6.21 -22.14 7.24
CA ASP A 109 5.04 -22.99 6.94
C ASP A 109 3.73 -22.19 6.77
N GLY A 110 3.77 -20.86 6.96
CA GLY A 110 2.64 -19.98 6.86
C GLY A 110 1.70 -20.00 8.08
N PRO A 111 0.52 -19.38 7.96
CA PRO A 111 0.08 -18.61 6.79
C PRO A 111 0.89 -17.32 6.63
N PHE A 112 1.01 -16.87 5.38
CA PHE A 112 1.68 -15.61 5.08
C PHE A 112 0.81 -14.42 5.45
N ALA A 113 1.40 -13.35 5.98
CA ALA A 113 0.62 -12.17 6.38
C ALA A 113 -0.12 -11.53 5.18
N TYR A 114 0.42 -11.68 3.97
CA TYR A 114 -0.16 -11.16 2.74
C TYR A 114 -1.50 -11.82 2.39
N SER A 115 -1.68 -13.10 2.72
CA SER A 115 -2.89 -13.86 2.38
C SER A 115 -4.14 -13.43 3.18
N ALA A 116 -3.97 -12.55 4.18
CA ALA A 116 -5.08 -11.97 4.93
C ALA A 116 -5.90 -10.97 4.10
N ILE A 117 -5.35 -10.36 3.05
CA ILE A 117 -5.94 -9.18 2.39
C ILE A 117 -7.26 -9.50 1.66
N GLU A 118 -7.29 -10.54 0.83
CA GLU A 118 -8.49 -10.92 0.08
C GLU A 118 -9.63 -11.42 0.98
N PRO A 119 -9.38 -12.31 1.97
CA PRO A 119 -10.39 -12.68 2.96
C PRO A 119 -10.86 -11.50 3.81
N LEU A 120 -9.97 -10.57 4.17
CA LEU A 120 -10.35 -9.34 4.88
C LEU A 120 -11.30 -8.49 4.03
N PHE A 121 -11.04 -8.35 2.73
CA PHE A 121 -11.96 -7.63 1.83
C PHE A 121 -13.35 -8.30 1.78
N SER A 122 -13.41 -9.63 1.71
CA SER A 122 -14.68 -10.37 1.81
C SER A 122 -15.41 -10.11 3.13
N ALA A 123 -14.68 -10.06 4.26
CA ALA A 123 -15.27 -9.72 5.56
C ALA A 123 -15.76 -8.28 5.62
N ILE A 124 -15.06 -7.34 4.97
CA ILE A 124 -15.46 -5.93 4.84
C ILE A 124 -16.79 -5.81 4.07
N THR A 125 -16.92 -6.48 2.93
CA THR A 125 -18.16 -6.42 2.13
C THR A 125 -19.33 -7.10 2.84
N ALA A 126 -19.08 -8.18 3.59
CA ALA A 126 -20.11 -8.86 4.40
C ALA A 126 -20.68 -7.98 5.52
N ARG A 127 -19.95 -6.94 5.96
CA ARG A 127 -20.43 -5.96 6.95
C ARG A 127 -21.38 -4.91 6.33
N GLY A 128 -21.41 -4.79 5.01
CA GLY A 128 -22.27 -3.87 4.29
C GLY A 128 -21.65 -3.30 3.01
N GLY A 129 -22.51 -3.02 2.05
CA GLY A 129 -22.16 -2.47 0.73
C GLY A 129 -21.77 -3.52 -0.31
N VAL A 130 -21.65 -3.09 -1.57
CA VAL A 130 -21.42 -3.96 -2.74
C VAL A 130 -20.15 -3.58 -3.50
N ALA A 131 -19.14 -3.04 -2.80
CA ALA A 131 -17.90 -2.62 -3.46
C ALA A 131 -17.25 -3.79 -4.22
N ASP A 132 -17.02 -3.60 -5.53
CA ASP A 132 -16.46 -4.62 -6.43
C ASP A 132 -14.94 -4.76 -6.30
N GLY A 133 -14.28 -3.82 -5.63
CA GLY A 133 -12.84 -3.84 -5.40
C GLY A 133 -12.37 -2.90 -4.29
N TYR A 134 -11.08 -2.95 -4.01
CA TYR A 134 -10.43 -2.16 -2.97
C TYR A 134 -9.14 -1.51 -3.43
N TYR A 135 -8.76 -0.45 -2.74
CA TYR A 135 -7.46 0.20 -2.79
C TYR A 135 -6.63 -0.28 -1.60
N LEU A 136 -5.34 -0.53 -1.83
CA LEU A 136 -4.42 -0.96 -0.79
C LEU A 136 -3.33 0.11 -0.60
N PHE A 137 -3.38 0.85 0.50
CA PHE A 137 -2.40 1.89 0.80
C PHE A 137 -1.56 1.54 2.01
N SER A 138 -0.29 1.96 1.99
CA SER A 138 0.56 1.89 3.17
C SER A 138 1.78 2.79 3.10
N HIS A 139 2.37 3.05 4.28
CA HIS A 139 3.58 3.84 4.45
C HIS A 139 4.69 3.04 5.14
N SER A 140 5.95 3.32 4.81
CA SER A 140 7.14 2.80 5.50
C SER A 140 7.23 1.26 5.48
N ALA A 141 7.13 0.57 6.63
CA ALA A 141 7.15 -0.89 6.66
C ALA A 141 5.93 -1.51 5.95
N GLY A 142 4.75 -0.91 6.07
CA GLY A 142 3.58 -1.35 5.32
C GLY A 142 3.77 -1.19 3.81
N ALA A 143 4.53 -0.18 3.36
CA ALA A 143 4.86 0.00 1.94
C ALA A 143 5.72 -1.14 1.41
N GLN A 144 6.51 -1.76 2.29
CA GLN A 144 7.21 -2.99 1.97
C GLN A 144 6.26 -4.18 1.85
N PHE A 145 5.30 -4.30 2.77
CA PHE A 145 4.25 -5.32 2.68
C PHE A 145 3.53 -5.23 1.34
N VAL A 146 3.09 -4.04 0.92
CA VAL A 146 2.26 -3.87 -0.28
C VAL A 146 2.94 -4.34 -1.55
N HIS A 147 4.17 -3.88 -1.85
CA HIS A 147 4.83 -4.30 -3.08
C HIS A 147 5.15 -5.80 -3.09
N ARG A 148 5.37 -6.41 -1.92
CA ARG A 148 5.62 -7.85 -1.78
C ARG A 148 4.34 -8.68 -1.86
N ALA A 149 3.23 -8.20 -1.32
CA ALA A 149 1.94 -8.86 -1.45
C ALA A 149 1.56 -9.01 -2.92
N LEU A 150 1.78 -7.99 -3.75
CA LEU A 150 1.56 -8.06 -5.21
C LEU A 150 2.43 -9.10 -5.94
N LEU A 151 3.53 -9.52 -5.33
CA LEU A 151 4.41 -10.54 -5.89
C LEU A 151 3.98 -11.95 -5.49
N PHE A 152 3.55 -12.13 -4.24
CA PHE A 152 3.31 -13.46 -3.65
C PHE A 152 1.84 -13.87 -3.56
N GLU A 153 0.90 -12.94 -3.71
CA GLU A 153 -0.53 -13.21 -3.62
C GLU A 153 -1.26 -12.85 -4.91
N GLU A 154 -2.36 -13.55 -5.16
CA GLU A 154 -3.35 -13.15 -6.15
C GLU A 154 -4.38 -12.24 -5.48
N LEU A 155 -4.47 -11.01 -5.96
CA LEU A 155 -5.37 -9.98 -5.42
C LEU A 155 -6.40 -9.57 -6.48
N PRO A 156 -7.33 -10.46 -6.89
CA PRO A 156 -8.20 -10.24 -8.05
C PRO A 156 -9.16 -9.05 -7.90
N ARG A 157 -9.44 -8.62 -6.66
CA ARG A 157 -10.33 -7.49 -6.37
C ARG A 157 -9.56 -6.19 -6.07
N LEU A 158 -8.25 -6.19 -6.28
CA LEU A 158 -7.44 -4.98 -6.14
C LEU A 158 -7.68 -4.04 -7.32
N ASN A 159 -8.11 -2.81 -7.02
CA ASN A 159 -8.16 -1.72 -7.98
C ASN A 159 -6.75 -1.16 -8.22
N THR A 160 -6.14 -0.60 -7.16
CA THR A 160 -4.81 0.00 -7.19
C THR A 160 -4.14 -0.18 -5.83
N ALA A 161 -2.86 -0.57 -5.85
CA ALA A 161 -1.99 -0.62 -4.68
C ALA A 161 -1.08 0.62 -4.65
N ILE A 162 -0.88 1.20 -3.46
CA ILE A 162 -0.07 2.40 -3.24
C ILE A 162 0.97 2.10 -2.16
N SER A 163 2.25 2.08 -2.56
CA SER A 163 3.39 1.87 -1.68
C SER A 163 4.11 3.21 -1.45
N ALA A 164 4.03 3.76 -0.23
CA ALA A 164 4.57 5.08 0.10
C ALA A 164 5.84 5.00 0.97
N ASN A 165 6.94 5.61 0.51
CA ASN A 165 8.19 5.76 1.27
C ASN A 165 8.71 4.45 1.92
N ALA A 166 8.73 3.34 1.17
CA ALA A 166 9.27 2.11 1.72
C ALA A 166 10.75 2.29 2.09
N GLY A 167 11.15 1.76 3.25
CA GLY A 167 12.52 1.92 3.74
C GLY A 167 13.60 1.32 2.82
N TRP A 168 13.26 0.27 2.09
CA TRP A 168 14.06 -0.48 1.12
C TRP A 168 13.11 -1.47 0.41
N TYR A 169 13.55 -2.06 -0.69
CA TYR A 169 12.71 -2.82 -1.61
C TYR A 169 13.22 -4.23 -1.84
N THR A 170 12.32 -5.13 -2.17
CA THR A 170 12.67 -6.38 -2.86
C THR A 170 12.81 -6.03 -4.35
N LEU A 171 13.96 -6.30 -4.95
CA LEU A 171 14.20 -6.01 -6.37
C LEU A 171 13.72 -7.18 -7.25
N PRO A 172 13.34 -6.93 -8.51
CA PRO A 172 12.92 -7.95 -9.48
C PRO A 172 14.13 -8.72 -10.03
N ASP A 173 14.86 -9.39 -9.13
CA ASP A 173 16.08 -10.13 -9.43
C ASP A 173 16.04 -11.53 -8.81
N LEU A 174 16.02 -12.56 -9.66
CA LEU A 174 15.98 -13.96 -9.28
C LEU A 174 17.32 -14.50 -8.73
N GLN A 175 18.41 -13.74 -8.85
CA GLN A 175 19.75 -14.16 -8.43
C GLN A 175 20.14 -13.62 -7.05
N THR A 176 19.57 -12.48 -6.65
CA THR A 176 19.83 -11.89 -5.32
C THR A 176 18.98 -12.60 -4.24
N PRO A 177 19.58 -13.00 -3.10
CA PRO A 177 18.85 -13.59 -1.97
C PRO A 177 17.65 -12.78 -1.49
N TRP A 178 16.58 -13.48 -1.14
CA TRP A 178 15.51 -12.92 -0.32
C TRP A 178 16.09 -12.34 0.97
N PRO A 179 15.69 -11.12 1.41
CA PRO A 179 14.57 -10.34 0.89
C PRO A 179 14.91 -9.18 -0.06
N TYR A 180 16.17 -9.04 -0.48
CA TYR A 180 16.59 -7.95 -1.38
C TYR A 180 16.40 -8.28 -2.86
N GLY A 181 16.39 -9.57 -3.20
CA GLY A 181 15.88 -10.11 -4.45
C GLY A 181 14.96 -11.29 -4.16
N LEU A 182 14.87 -12.24 -5.09
CA LEU A 182 13.89 -13.33 -5.09
C LEU A 182 14.49 -14.73 -4.95
N GLN A 183 15.82 -14.85 -4.93
CA GLN A 183 16.48 -16.14 -4.77
C GLN A 183 16.08 -16.76 -3.41
N GLY A 184 15.67 -18.03 -3.45
CA GLY A 184 15.20 -18.77 -2.27
C GLY A 184 13.71 -18.59 -1.96
N THR A 185 12.96 -17.90 -2.82
CA THR A 185 11.49 -17.82 -2.75
C THR A 185 10.82 -18.69 -3.82
N PRO A 186 9.50 -18.94 -3.75
CA PRO A 186 8.76 -19.57 -4.85
C PRO A 186 8.63 -18.70 -6.10
N ALA A 187 9.04 -17.43 -6.06
CA ALA A 187 8.89 -16.53 -7.20
C ALA A 187 9.88 -16.90 -8.33
N ASP A 188 9.34 -16.94 -9.54
CA ASP A 188 10.03 -17.26 -10.77
C ASP A 188 9.86 -16.15 -11.82
N GLN A 189 10.27 -16.43 -13.06
CA GLN A 189 10.16 -15.47 -14.14
C GLN A 189 8.69 -15.08 -14.46
N ASP A 190 7.76 -16.03 -14.34
CA ASP A 190 6.34 -15.75 -14.58
C ASP A 190 5.72 -14.93 -13.46
N SER A 191 6.18 -15.13 -12.22
CA SER A 191 5.87 -14.26 -11.08
C SER A 191 6.34 -12.84 -11.32
N LEU A 192 7.55 -12.63 -11.86
CA LEU A 192 8.04 -11.31 -12.26
C LEU A 192 7.17 -10.68 -13.35
N ARG A 193 6.84 -11.44 -14.41
CA ARG A 193 5.97 -10.97 -15.52
C ARG A 193 4.63 -10.46 -14.99
N ARG A 194 4.00 -11.23 -14.09
CA ARG A 194 2.74 -10.82 -13.44
C ARG A 194 2.95 -9.59 -12.56
N TRP A 195 3.99 -9.59 -11.73
CA TRP A 195 4.23 -8.56 -10.72
C TRP A 195 4.42 -7.16 -11.34
N VAL A 196 5.25 -7.03 -12.37
CA VAL A 196 5.47 -5.74 -13.06
C VAL A 196 4.27 -5.25 -13.87
N GLY A 197 3.29 -6.13 -14.10
CA GLY A 197 2.00 -5.83 -14.72
C GLY A 197 0.89 -5.45 -13.73
N GLN A 198 1.12 -5.55 -12.43
CA GLN A 198 0.14 -5.18 -11.40
C GLN A 198 -0.09 -3.66 -11.30
N PRO A 199 -1.28 -3.19 -10.86
CA PRO A 199 -1.59 -1.77 -10.72
C PRO A 199 -0.95 -1.16 -9.46
N LEU A 200 0.39 -0.99 -9.49
CA LEU A 200 1.15 -0.39 -8.39
C LEU A 200 1.47 1.09 -8.66
N VAL A 201 1.19 1.93 -7.66
CA VAL A 201 1.69 3.29 -7.55
C VAL A 201 2.77 3.35 -6.47
N LEU A 202 3.94 3.87 -6.82
CA LEU A 202 4.97 4.23 -5.86
C LEU A 202 4.89 5.73 -5.52
N LEU A 203 4.66 6.05 -4.25
CA LEU A 203 4.63 7.43 -3.76
C LEU A 203 5.90 7.73 -2.97
N LEU A 204 6.60 8.79 -3.38
CA LEU A 204 7.90 9.17 -2.80
C LEU A 204 7.87 10.62 -2.33
N GLY A 205 7.96 10.84 -1.03
CA GLY A 205 8.15 12.18 -0.46
C GLY A 205 9.55 12.71 -0.77
N ASP A 206 9.66 13.89 -1.38
CA ASP A 206 10.96 14.43 -1.81
C ASP A 206 11.87 14.89 -0.66
N GLN A 207 11.34 14.97 0.57
CA GLN A 207 12.12 15.27 1.78
C GLN A 207 12.45 14.00 2.58
N ASP A 208 12.10 12.79 2.11
CA ASP A 208 12.52 11.53 2.74
C ASP A 208 13.96 11.16 2.33
N THR A 209 14.87 12.08 2.69
CA THR A 209 16.25 12.14 2.21
C THR A 209 17.29 12.06 3.32
N ASP A 210 16.88 11.87 4.57
CA ASP A 210 17.79 11.73 5.72
C ASP A 210 18.46 10.34 5.73
N PRO A 211 19.78 10.25 5.48
CA PRO A 211 20.52 8.98 5.55
C PRO A 211 20.75 8.51 7.00
N ASP A 212 20.63 9.41 7.96
CA ASP A 212 20.88 9.19 9.38
C ASP A 212 19.61 8.88 10.18
N HIS A 213 18.45 8.86 9.52
CA HIS A 213 17.16 8.51 10.11
C HIS A 213 17.23 7.16 10.89
N PRO A 214 16.78 7.09 12.16
CA PRO A 214 17.01 5.93 13.04
C PRO A 214 16.40 4.62 12.51
N ASN A 215 15.24 4.70 11.88
CA ASN A 215 14.56 3.53 11.27
C ASN A 215 14.98 3.24 9.81
N LEU A 216 16.06 3.85 9.31
CA LEU A 216 16.57 3.54 7.97
C LEU A 216 17.46 2.30 8.03
N ARG A 217 17.17 1.30 7.18
CA ARG A 217 18.00 0.09 7.08
C ARG A 217 19.32 0.42 6.38
N ARG A 218 20.46 0.10 6.99
CA ARG A 218 21.83 0.43 6.50
C ARG A 218 22.70 -0.79 6.18
N THR A 219 22.11 -1.94 5.90
CA THR A 219 22.91 -3.08 5.41
C THR A 219 23.48 -2.76 4.02
N PRO A 220 24.54 -3.45 3.57
CA PRO A 220 25.11 -3.22 2.24
C PRO A 220 24.10 -3.35 1.11
N GLU A 221 23.18 -4.31 1.19
CA GLU A 221 22.15 -4.57 0.16
C GLU A 221 21.09 -3.46 0.12
N ALA A 222 20.72 -2.90 1.28
CA ALA A 222 19.83 -1.75 1.33
C ALA A 222 20.52 -0.47 0.86
N ALA A 223 21.81 -0.30 1.18
CA ALA A 223 22.62 0.84 0.73
C ALA A 223 22.85 0.82 -0.78
N PHE A 224 22.94 -0.36 -1.40
CA PHE A 224 23.02 -0.52 -2.86
C PHE A 224 21.84 0.13 -3.60
N GLN A 225 20.65 0.13 -2.99
CA GLN A 225 19.46 0.75 -3.56
C GLN A 225 19.49 2.29 -3.48
N GLY A 226 20.32 2.86 -2.61
CA GLY A 226 20.47 4.31 -2.44
C GLY A 226 20.66 4.76 -0.99
N PRO A 227 21.11 6.02 -0.78
CA PRO A 227 21.47 6.54 0.53
C PRO A 227 20.28 6.78 1.48
N HIS A 228 19.08 7.00 0.93
CA HIS A 228 17.86 7.31 1.69
C HIS A 228 16.62 6.82 0.94
N ARG A 229 15.43 6.87 1.55
CA ARG A 229 14.21 6.22 1.03
C ARG A 229 13.76 6.75 -0.33
N TYR A 230 13.84 8.07 -0.53
CA TYR A 230 13.52 8.66 -1.83
C TYR A 230 14.38 8.05 -2.96
N ALA A 231 15.71 8.04 -2.81
CA ALA A 231 16.63 7.48 -3.81
C ALA A 231 16.37 5.97 -4.03
N ARG A 232 16.07 5.22 -2.97
CA ARG A 232 15.74 3.80 -3.05
C ARG A 232 14.47 3.55 -3.86
N GLY A 233 13.45 4.38 -3.69
CA GLY A 233 12.22 4.30 -4.47
C GLY A 233 12.44 4.58 -5.96
N VAL A 234 13.23 5.60 -6.27
CA VAL A 234 13.62 5.91 -7.66
C VAL A 234 14.39 4.75 -8.28
N PHE A 235 15.33 4.18 -7.53
CA PHE A 235 16.09 3.00 -7.98
C PHE A 235 15.18 1.80 -8.24
N PHE A 236 14.25 1.51 -7.34
CA PHE A 236 13.32 0.40 -7.46
C PHE A 236 12.43 0.51 -8.71
N MET A 237 11.87 1.69 -8.98
CA MET A 237 11.07 1.91 -10.20
C MET A 237 11.86 1.70 -11.48
N ARG A 238 13.13 2.13 -11.48
CA ARG A 238 14.02 1.90 -12.63
C ARG A 238 14.27 0.40 -12.82
N ALA A 239 14.64 -0.30 -11.75
CA ALA A 239 14.89 -1.74 -11.79
C ALA A 239 13.66 -2.55 -12.25
N ALA A 240 12.46 -2.18 -11.80
CA ALA A 240 11.21 -2.81 -12.23
C ALA A 240 10.88 -2.57 -13.70
N ARG A 241 11.14 -1.36 -14.19
CA ARG A 241 10.97 -1.06 -15.62
C ARG A 241 11.98 -1.82 -16.49
N ASP A 242 13.25 -1.83 -16.08
CA ASP A 242 14.31 -2.55 -16.80
C ASP A 242 14.00 -4.05 -16.87
N SER A 243 13.47 -4.62 -15.76
CA SER A 243 12.99 -6.00 -15.72
C SER A 243 11.80 -6.25 -16.66
N ALA A 244 10.79 -5.38 -16.66
CA ALA A 244 9.65 -5.50 -17.58
C ALA A 244 10.07 -5.42 -19.06
N GLN A 245 11.03 -4.55 -19.38
CA GLN A 245 11.60 -4.44 -20.72
C GLN A 245 12.38 -5.70 -21.12
N ALA A 246 13.21 -6.24 -20.21
CA ALA A 246 13.96 -7.47 -20.47
C ALA A 246 13.04 -8.69 -20.66
N LEU A 247 11.87 -8.69 -20.01
CA LEU A 247 10.86 -9.74 -20.13
C LEU A 247 9.92 -9.56 -21.33
N ASP A 248 9.98 -8.42 -22.02
CA ASP A 248 9.03 -8.05 -23.08
C ASP A 248 7.56 -8.10 -22.61
N VAL A 249 7.28 -7.43 -21.48
CA VAL A 249 5.93 -7.30 -20.92
C VAL A 249 5.56 -5.85 -20.68
N ARG A 250 4.26 -5.56 -20.64
CA ARG A 250 3.74 -4.24 -20.28
C ARG A 250 4.15 -3.91 -18.84
N PHE A 251 4.80 -2.77 -18.66
CA PHE A 251 5.04 -2.19 -17.34
C PHE A 251 3.84 -1.34 -16.91
N ALA A 252 3.14 -1.74 -15.85
CA ALA A 252 1.93 -1.07 -15.39
C ALA A 252 2.15 -0.10 -14.23
N TRP A 253 3.34 -0.10 -13.62
CA TRP A 253 3.58 0.70 -12.43
C TRP A 253 3.76 2.18 -12.76
N THR A 254 3.33 3.03 -11.83
CA THR A 254 3.54 4.48 -11.88
C THR A 254 4.25 4.97 -10.64
N ALA A 255 4.92 6.12 -10.73
CA ALA A 255 5.55 6.75 -9.59
C ALA A 255 5.32 8.26 -9.57
N TYR A 256 5.02 8.78 -8.37
CA TYR A 256 4.83 10.19 -8.13
C TYR A 256 5.73 10.67 -7.00
N THR A 257 6.27 11.87 -7.17
CA THR A 257 6.93 12.61 -6.09
C THR A 257 5.91 13.48 -5.38
N VAL A 258 5.90 13.42 -4.04
CA VAL A 258 5.08 14.26 -3.16
C VAL A 258 5.95 15.40 -2.63
N PRO A 259 5.75 16.65 -3.11
CA PRO A 259 6.61 17.76 -2.75
C PRO A 259 6.51 18.15 -1.27
N GLY A 260 7.64 18.41 -0.62
CA GLY A 260 7.71 18.89 0.75
C GLY A 260 7.43 17.85 1.84
N VAL A 261 7.11 16.61 1.46
CA VAL A 261 6.77 15.54 2.41
C VAL A 261 7.99 14.66 2.67
N ALA A 262 8.30 14.43 3.95
CA ALA A 262 9.37 13.54 4.40
C ALA A 262 8.83 12.14 4.71
N HIS A 263 9.35 11.50 5.77
CA HIS A 263 8.88 10.20 6.25
C HIS A 263 7.57 10.29 7.08
N ASP A 264 6.55 10.96 6.53
CA ASP A 264 5.30 11.30 7.22
C ASP A 264 4.09 10.55 6.63
N ASN A 265 3.43 9.75 7.46
CA ASN A 265 2.25 8.99 7.04
C ASN A 265 1.07 9.90 6.65
N ALA A 266 0.85 11.01 7.38
CA ALA A 266 -0.32 11.87 7.14
C ALA A 266 -0.22 12.61 5.79
N GLY A 267 0.93 13.22 5.50
CA GLY A 267 1.20 13.86 4.21
C GLY A 267 1.13 12.88 3.03
N MET A 268 1.64 11.65 3.21
CA MET A 268 1.55 10.62 2.17
C MET A 268 0.11 10.11 1.97
N ALA A 269 -0.68 9.99 3.05
CA ALA A 269 -2.09 9.62 2.99
C ALA A 269 -2.91 10.65 2.20
N GLN A 270 -2.64 11.95 2.38
CA GLN A 270 -3.32 13.01 1.62
C GLN A 270 -3.08 12.88 0.10
N ALA A 271 -1.84 12.64 -0.32
CA ALA A 271 -1.53 12.41 -1.73
C ALA A 271 -2.20 11.12 -2.26
N ALA A 272 -2.19 10.04 -1.46
CA ALA A 272 -2.82 8.78 -1.83
C ALA A 272 -4.34 8.90 -1.97
N ALA A 273 -5.03 9.60 -1.06
CA ALA A 273 -6.47 9.81 -1.14
C ALA A 273 -6.88 10.51 -2.44
N HIS A 274 -6.13 11.52 -2.87
CA HIS A 274 -6.39 12.19 -4.15
C HIS A 274 -6.26 11.23 -5.34
N LEU A 275 -5.20 10.40 -5.36
CA LEU A 275 -5.03 9.40 -6.42
C LEU A 275 -6.14 8.34 -6.44
N ILE A 276 -6.60 7.91 -5.27
CA ILE A 276 -7.71 6.95 -5.12
C ILE A 276 -8.99 7.55 -5.70
N VAL A 277 -9.30 8.82 -5.40
CA VAL A 277 -10.49 9.50 -5.93
C VAL A 277 -10.44 9.62 -7.45
N LEU A 278 -9.27 9.98 -8.01
CA LEU A 278 -9.09 10.06 -9.46
C LEU A 278 -9.25 8.71 -10.14
N ASP A 279 -8.60 7.65 -9.64
CA ASP A 279 -8.70 6.30 -10.18
C ASP A 279 -10.15 5.78 -10.09
N ASN A 280 -10.82 6.05 -8.97
CA ASN A 280 -12.21 5.66 -8.78
C ASN A 280 -13.14 6.33 -9.78
N ALA A 281 -13.01 7.64 -9.98
CA ALA A 281 -13.82 8.38 -10.95
C ALA A 281 -13.58 7.87 -12.39
N GLN A 282 -12.34 7.53 -12.73
CA GLN A 282 -12.01 6.96 -14.04
C GLN A 282 -12.65 5.58 -14.24
N ARG A 283 -12.66 4.73 -13.22
CA ARG A 283 -13.28 3.39 -13.29
C ARG A 283 -14.80 3.48 -13.41
N SER A 284 -15.45 4.35 -12.63
CA SER A 284 -16.90 4.54 -12.72
C SER A 284 -17.33 5.07 -14.10
N GLY A 285 -16.55 5.98 -14.70
CA GLY A 285 -16.84 6.50 -16.05
C GLY A 285 -16.53 5.54 -17.21
N GLN A 286 -15.85 4.41 -16.96
CA GLN A 286 -15.66 3.33 -17.95
C GLN A 286 -16.78 2.29 -17.92
N SER A 287 -17.67 2.36 -16.92
CA SER A 287 -18.80 1.44 -16.74
C SER A 287 -20.13 1.98 -17.31
N GLU A 288 -20.15 3.20 -17.84
CA GLU A 288 -21.27 3.81 -18.60
C GLU A 288 -21.04 3.69 -20.12
#